data_AF-A0A626W398-F1
#
_entry.id   AF-A0A626W398-F1
#
_cell.length_a   1.000
_cell.length_b   1.000
_cell.length_c   1.000
_cell.angle_alpha   90.00
_cell.angle_beta   90.00
_cell.angle_gamma   90.00
#
_symmetry.space_group_name_H-M   'P 1'
#
loop_
_entity.id
_entity.type
_entity.pdbx_description
1 polymer ?
#
loop_
_entity_poly.entity_id
_entity_poly.type
_entity_poly.pdbx_seq_one_letter_code
_entity_poly.pdbx_strand_id
1 'polypeptide(L)'
;MCASHLLNRWLHGASNTGEQEMVQVSLEQIQPFSLNPRITRNPGYDVLKASILARGLDNPPVLTRRPGDEKYMLASGGNTRLAILNELWQETQDERFHRVCWPFRPWPETLSPQQGEVQCLIGHLAESDLHNGLMFIERAEGVLHLRDLYLEAGIECPTQLALAEQLTRDGYPVSQSQISRMLQTVGWLLPCIPNALYGGLTRKVIDRLLALRSAAEQVWAKLMPLERQPEFDDLFSTALATFNGEPDAVVPQLVQDELLGEMSCRSGISWNTLLAELTDGQSKRQALLGPPAEKVLWPPPPEAEKAPLPEPEPPTEPAAPGEPKPSPLVHTARSLCACWGLDACIQPDESASAGFTLAPCHDFPHPAAQRCYQVLAALNGDTSTPMPALELLLSPDYDNAQIQQLMQLISLCRQRRLREVRHDALS
;
A
#
# COMPACT_ATOMS: atom_id res chain seq x y z
N MET A 1 12.28 5.40 33.43
CA MET A 1 12.09 5.55 31.97
C MET A 1 11.37 4.30 31.49
N CYS A 2 10.26 4.44 30.76
CA CYS A 2 9.41 3.30 30.40
C CYS A 2 10.16 2.35 29.45
N ALA A 3 10.09 1.03 29.65
CA ALA A 3 10.76 0.02 28.83
C ALA A 3 10.46 0.17 27.33
N SER A 4 9.30 0.75 26.99
CA SER A 4 8.86 1.09 25.63
C SER A 4 9.76 2.09 24.88
N HIS A 5 10.47 2.98 25.57
CA HIS A 5 11.38 3.94 24.91
C HIS A 5 12.73 3.34 24.52
N LEU A 6 13.15 2.22 25.13
CA LEU A 6 14.43 1.56 24.85
C LEU A 6 14.36 0.61 23.65
N LEU A 7 13.19 0.01 23.42
CA LEU A 7 12.92 -0.94 22.34
C LEU A 7 13.27 -0.36 20.95
N ASN A 8 12.75 0.82 20.60
CA ASN A 8 12.98 1.44 19.28
C ASN A 8 14.41 1.83 18.94
N ARG A 9 15.27 2.09 19.93
CA ARG A 9 16.60 2.67 19.67
C ARG A 9 17.68 1.65 19.40
N TRP A 10 17.50 0.38 19.77
CA TRP A 10 18.58 -0.59 19.68
C TRP A 10 18.93 -0.95 18.23
N LEU A 11 17.95 -1.29 17.40
CA LEU A 11 18.16 -1.59 15.98
C LEU A 11 17.97 -0.36 15.06
N HIS A 12 17.07 0.56 15.44
CA HIS A 12 16.67 1.70 14.59
C HIS A 12 17.05 3.09 15.14
N GLY A 13 17.67 3.16 16.32
CA GLY A 13 18.10 4.43 16.91
C GLY A 13 19.25 5.08 16.13
N ALA A 14 19.11 6.39 15.91
CA ALA A 14 20.15 7.23 15.34
C ALA A 14 21.48 7.02 16.07
N SER A 15 22.51 6.71 15.29
CA SER A 15 23.90 6.60 15.69
C SER A 15 24.30 7.78 16.57
N ASN A 16 24.42 7.54 17.88
CA ASN A 16 25.31 8.34 18.71
C ASN A 16 26.73 7.88 18.35
N THR A 17 27.30 8.47 17.29
CA THR A 17 28.76 8.60 17.08
C THR A 17 29.63 7.42 17.55
N GLY A 18 29.28 6.21 17.15
CA GLY A 18 30.07 5.00 17.37
C GLY A 18 30.15 4.24 16.06
N GLU A 19 31.37 3.89 15.65
CA GLU A 19 31.61 2.96 14.54
C GLU A 19 30.72 1.72 14.75
N GLN A 20 30.00 1.30 13.70
CA GLN A 20 29.32 0.01 13.76
C GLN A 20 30.40 -1.06 13.93
N GLU A 21 30.37 -1.77 15.05
CA GLU A 21 31.28 -2.87 15.31
C GLU A 21 31.14 -3.89 14.18
N MET A 22 32.25 -4.30 13.59
CA MET A 22 32.27 -5.30 12.52
C MET A 22 32.90 -6.56 13.08
N VAL A 23 32.27 -7.71 12.84
CA VAL A 23 32.79 -9.01 13.28
C VAL A 23 33.06 -9.90 12.08
N GLN A 24 34.25 -10.52 12.08
CA GLN A 24 34.61 -11.53 11.11
C GLN A 24 34.15 -12.90 11.62
N VAL A 25 33.30 -13.57 10.86
CA VAL A 25 32.68 -14.85 11.23
C VAL A 25 32.60 -15.79 10.04
N SER A 26 32.58 -17.09 10.31
CA SER A 26 32.22 -18.10 9.31
C SER A 26 30.71 -18.38 9.32
N LEU A 27 30.20 -18.95 8.22
CA LEU A 27 28.78 -19.28 8.10
C LEU A 27 28.27 -20.19 9.23
N GLU A 28 29.08 -21.11 9.76
CA GLU A 28 28.68 -22.03 10.84
C GLU A 28 28.45 -21.33 12.18
N GLN A 29 29.06 -20.15 12.35
CA GLN A 29 28.92 -19.30 13.53
C GLN A 29 27.65 -18.42 13.46
N ILE A 30 26.95 -18.39 12.32
CA ILE A 30 25.71 -17.64 12.14
C ILE A 30 24.55 -18.64 12.04
N GLN A 31 23.49 -18.39 12.79
CA GLN A 31 22.21 -19.08 12.65
C GLN A 31 21.13 -18.14 12.06
N PRO A 32 20.19 -18.68 11.25
CA PRO A 32 19.04 -17.89 10.82
C PRO A 32 18.22 -17.45 12.03
N PHE A 33 17.49 -16.35 11.87
CA PHE A 33 16.50 -15.97 12.87
C PHE A 33 15.37 -16.99 12.90
N SER A 34 15.12 -17.58 14.07
CA SER A 34 14.19 -18.71 14.24
C SER A 34 12.74 -18.33 13.95
N LEU A 35 12.36 -17.08 14.19
CA LEU A 35 11.00 -16.56 13.99
C LEU A 35 10.89 -15.85 12.63
N ASN A 36 11.46 -16.46 11.59
CA ASN A 36 11.44 -15.89 10.25
C ASN A 36 10.00 -15.70 9.75
N PRO A 37 9.53 -14.48 9.46
CA PRO A 37 8.16 -14.28 8.97
C PRO A 37 7.95 -14.86 7.57
N ARG A 38 9.02 -15.06 6.79
CA ARG A 38 8.96 -15.71 5.49
C ARG A 38 9.10 -17.23 5.64
N ILE A 39 8.01 -17.94 5.34
CA ILE A 39 7.93 -19.40 5.40
C ILE A 39 8.18 -20.00 4.02
N THR A 40 7.80 -19.27 2.98
CA THR A 40 7.92 -19.73 1.59
C THR A 40 9.24 -19.31 0.94
N ARG A 41 9.57 -19.95 -0.20
CA ARG A 41 10.76 -19.59 -0.96
C ARG A 41 10.64 -18.15 -1.47
N ASN A 42 11.67 -17.35 -1.23
CA ASN A 42 11.72 -15.97 -1.71
C ASN A 42 11.56 -15.94 -3.25
N PRO A 43 10.60 -15.20 -3.82
CA PRO A 43 10.41 -15.16 -5.27
C PRO A 43 11.62 -14.58 -6.02
N GLY A 44 12.38 -13.70 -5.36
CA GLY A 44 13.61 -13.13 -5.89
C GLY A 44 14.87 -13.95 -5.59
N TYR A 45 14.75 -15.20 -5.14
CA TYR A 45 15.89 -16.01 -4.70
C TYR A 45 16.96 -16.16 -5.77
N ASP A 46 16.58 -16.60 -6.98
CA ASP A 46 17.54 -16.92 -8.04
C ASP A 46 18.24 -15.64 -8.56
N VAL A 47 17.49 -14.54 -8.68
CA VAL A 47 18.05 -13.22 -9.04
C VAL A 47 19.02 -12.73 -7.97
N LEU A 48 18.67 -12.88 -6.70
CA LEU A 48 19.53 -12.50 -5.57
C LEU A 48 20.79 -13.37 -5.51
N LYS A 49 20.67 -14.70 -5.75
CA LYS A 49 21.79 -15.64 -5.82
C LYS A 49 22.75 -15.27 -6.95
N ALA A 50 22.24 -15.03 -8.15
CA ALA A 50 23.04 -14.61 -9.29
C ALA A 50 23.78 -13.29 -9.02
N SER A 51 23.10 -12.32 -8.40
CA SER A 51 23.72 -11.07 -7.95
C SER A 51 24.85 -11.33 -6.95
N ILE A 52 24.61 -12.11 -5.90
CA ILE A 52 25.63 -12.40 -4.88
C ILE A 52 26.82 -13.15 -5.48
N LEU A 53 26.58 -14.09 -6.38
CA LEU A 53 27.65 -14.81 -7.09
C LEU A 53 28.54 -13.86 -7.91
N ALA A 54 27.94 -12.89 -8.59
CA ALA A 54 28.62 -11.97 -9.50
C ALA A 54 29.45 -10.90 -8.78
N ARG A 55 28.88 -10.21 -7.78
CA ARG A 55 29.49 -9.04 -7.13
C ARG A 55 29.77 -9.20 -5.64
N GLY A 56 29.33 -10.30 -5.02
CA GLY A 56 29.32 -10.45 -3.57
C GLY A 56 28.08 -9.82 -2.92
N LEU A 57 28.08 -9.73 -1.59
CA LEU A 57 26.96 -9.22 -0.83
C LEU A 57 27.18 -7.75 -0.42
N ASP A 58 26.58 -6.83 -1.17
CA ASP A 58 26.77 -5.38 -0.98
C ASP A 58 26.19 -4.84 0.33
N ASN A 59 25.03 -5.36 0.74
CA ASN A 59 24.33 -4.91 1.95
C ASN A 59 24.33 -6.05 2.98
N PRO A 60 25.36 -6.13 3.84
CA PRO A 60 25.45 -7.17 4.85
C PRO A 60 24.36 -7.01 5.91
N PRO A 61 23.67 -8.09 6.31
CA PRO A 61 22.74 -8.06 7.43
C PRO A 61 23.44 -7.75 8.75
N VAL A 62 22.69 -7.18 9.69
CA VAL A 62 23.19 -6.93 11.06
C VAL A 62 23.11 -8.21 11.88
N LEU A 63 24.23 -8.59 12.51
CA LEU A 63 24.32 -9.66 13.47
C LEU A 63 24.00 -9.17 14.88
N THR A 64 23.37 -10.03 15.66
CA THR A 64 23.23 -9.91 17.12
C THR A 64 23.48 -11.28 17.74
N ARG A 65 23.51 -11.36 19.07
CA ARG A 65 23.69 -12.63 19.78
C ARG A 65 22.90 -12.61 21.08
N ARG A 66 22.00 -13.57 21.28
CA ARG A 66 21.21 -13.66 22.52
C ARG A 66 22.15 -13.85 23.71
N PRO A 67 21.76 -13.38 24.91
CA PRO A 67 22.52 -13.66 26.12
C PRO A 67 22.64 -15.18 26.34
N GLY A 68 23.87 -15.70 26.35
CA GLY A 68 24.15 -17.13 26.56
C GLY A 68 24.24 -17.98 25.28
N ASP A 69 23.87 -17.45 24.11
CA ASP A 69 24.02 -18.17 22.85
C ASP A 69 25.48 -18.17 22.38
N GLU A 70 25.92 -19.30 21.79
CA GLU A 70 27.25 -19.40 21.18
C GLU A 70 27.31 -18.72 19.80
N LYS A 71 26.25 -18.93 18.99
CA LYS A 71 26.17 -18.46 17.60
C LYS A 71 25.57 -17.05 17.50
N TYR A 72 26.01 -16.32 16.48
CA TYR A 72 25.36 -15.08 16.07
C TYR A 72 24.05 -15.39 15.36
N MET A 73 23.09 -14.49 15.45
CA MET A 73 21.83 -14.53 14.71
C MET A 73 21.60 -13.23 13.94
N LEU A 74 20.72 -13.30 12.95
CA LEU A 74 20.35 -12.14 12.14
C LEU A 74 19.37 -11.24 12.89
N ALA A 75 19.76 -10.01 13.16
CA ALA A 75 18.97 -9.03 13.89
C ALA A 75 17.81 -8.45 13.07
N SER A 76 17.99 -8.30 11.75
CA SER A 76 16.95 -7.80 10.84
C SER A 76 17.22 -8.32 9.43
N GLY A 77 16.20 -8.96 8.84
CA GLY A 77 16.25 -9.50 7.50
C GLY A 77 17.40 -10.49 7.28
N GLY A 78 17.70 -10.78 6.02
CA GLY A 78 18.94 -11.48 5.66
C GLY A 78 18.91 -13.01 5.74
N ASN A 79 17.85 -13.65 6.22
CA ASN A 79 17.73 -15.12 6.24
C ASN A 79 17.91 -15.72 4.83
N THR A 80 17.29 -15.11 3.81
CA THR A 80 17.48 -15.54 2.41
C THR A 80 18.93 -15.35 1.95
N ARG A 81 19.58 -14.25 2.33
CA ARG A 81 20.99 -13.98 1.96
C ARG A 81 21.92 -15.00 2.59
N LEU A 82 21.70 -15.35 3.87
CA LEU A 82 22.45 -16.39 4.57
C LEU A 82 22.26 -17.76 3.92
N ALA A 83 21.03 -18.12 3.53
CA ALA A 83 20.77 -19.36 2.80
C ALA A 83 21.51 -19.42 1.46
N ILE A 84 21.48 -18.33 0.69
CA ILE A 84 22.21 -18.21 -0.57
C ILE A 84 23.72 -18.37 -0.38
N LEU A 85 24.30 -17.73 0.65
CA LEU A 85 25.73 -17.86 0.92
C LEU A 85 26.13 -19.29 1.28
N ASN A 86 25.30 -20.00 2.07
CA ASN A 86 25.51 -21.41 2.35
C ASN A 86 25.47 -22.26 1.07
N GLU A 87 24.49 -22.02 0.19
CA GLU A 87 24.37 -22.73 -1.08
C GLU A 87 25.57 -22.45 -2.01
N LEU A 88 25.98 -21.19 -2.14
CA LEU A 88 27.14 -20.81 -2.95
C LEU A 88 28.44 -21.40 -2.39
N TRP A 89 28.63 -21.39 -1.08
CA TRP A 89 29.77 -22.05 -0.46
C TRP A 89 29.80 -23.56 -0.78
N GLN A 90 28.66 -24.25 -0.65
CA GLN A 90 28.55 -25.66 -0.99
C GLN A 90 28.88 -25.94 -2.46
N GLU A 91 28.42 -25.08 -3.38
CA GLU A 91 28.63 -25.24 -4.83
C GLU A 91 30.05 -24.91 -5.28
N THR A 92 30.64 -23.83 -4.76
CA THR A 92 31.89 -23.29 -5.30
C THR A 92 33.11 -23.55 -4.43
N GLN A 93 32.92 -23.81 -3.13
CA GLN A 93 33.98 -23.86 -2.12
C GLN A 93 34.89 -22.61 -2.14
N ASP A 94 34.31 -21.46 -2.51
CA ASP A 94 35.01 -20.17 -2.54
C ASP A 94 34.91 -19.48 -1.17
N GLU A 95 36.06 -19.21 -0.54
CA GLU A 95 36.12 -18.67 0.83
C GLU A 95 35.37 -17.34 0.99
N ARG A 96 35.18 -16.56 -0.09
CA ARG A 96 34.43 -15.29 -0.03
C ARG A 96 32.96 -15.47 0.35
N PHE A 97 32.40 -16.68 0.16
CA PHE A 97 31.05 -17.02 0.60
C PHE A 97 31.02 -17.69 1.98
N HIS A 98 32.18 -18.17 2.47
CA HIS A 98 32.31 -18.84 3.78
C HIS A 98 32.60 -17.88 4.92
N ARG A 99 33.55 -16.96 4.71
CA ARG A 99 34.01 -16.00 5.72
C ARG A 99 33.50 -14.62 5.39
N VAL A 100 32.71 -14.05 6.30
CA VAL A 100 32.07 -12.74 6.12
C VAL A 100 32.49 -11.78 7.22
N CYS A 101 32.49 -10.49 6.90
CA CYS A 101 32.72 -9.40 7.86
C CYS A 101 31.46 -8.54 7.92
N TRP A 102 30.63 -8.73 8.94
CA TRP A 102 29.29 -8.13 9.04
C TRP A 102 29.14 -7.22 10.26
N PRO A 103 28.25 -6.22 10.17
CA PRO A 103 27.97 -5.34 11.29
C PRO A 103 27.34 -6.13 12.44
N PHE A 104 27.80 -5.89 13.66
CA PHE A 104 27.34 -6.52 14.88
C PHE A 104 26.73 -5.47 15.81
N ARG A 105 25.58 -5.81 16.39
CA ARG A 105 24.98 -5.04 17.49
C ARG A 105 24.84 -5.97 18.69
N PRO A 106 25.55 -5.70 19.79
CA PRO A 106 25.41 -6.51 21.00
C PRO A 106 23.99 -6.43 21.55
N TRP A 107 23.55 -7.51 22.19
CA TRP A 107 22.28 -7.53 22.91
C TRP A 107 22.34 -6.55 24.08
N PRO A 108 21.38 -5.61 24.22
CA PRO A 108 21.42 -4.64 25.30
C PRO A 108 21.20 -5.32 26.63
N GLU A 109 22.04 -5.04 27.62
CA GLU A 109 21.91 -5.58 28.98
C GLU A 109 20.58 -5.21 29.63
N THR A 110 19.96 -4.11 29.18
CA THR A 110 18.67 -3.63 29.69
C THR A 110 17.45 -4.36 29.12
N LEU A 111 17.61 -5.15 28.05
CA LEU A 111 16.51 -5.86 27.40
C LEU A 111 16.50 -7.33 27.80
N SER A 112 15.32 -7.84 28.17
CA SER A 112 15.14 -9.29 28.31
C SER A 112 15.33 -10.01 26.96
N PRO A 113 15.61 -11.32 26.95
CA PRO A 113 15.62 -12.12 25.73
C PRO A 113 14.34 -11.94 24.89
N GLN A 114 13.17 -11.93 25.52
CA GLN A 114 11.88 -11.76 24.83
C GLN A 114 11.74 -10.37 24.20
N GLN A 115 12.20 -9.32 24.89
CA GLN A 115 12.13 -7.95 24.36
C GLN A 115 13.03 -7.75 23.14
N GLY A 116 14.21 -8.38 23.10
CA GLY A 116 15.03 -8.32 21.89
C GLY A 116 14.53 -9.23 20.76
N GLU A 117 13.85 -10.35 21.07
CA GLU A 117 13.15 -11.15 20.04
C GLU A 117 12.05 -10.34 19.35
N VAL A 118 11.25 -9.58 20.12
CA VAL A 118 10.26 -8.63 19.58
C VAL A 118 10.92 -7.67 18.58
N GLN A 119 12.05 -7.06 18.95
CA GLN A 119 12.77 -6.13 18.08
C GLN A 119 13.32 -6.80 16.83
N CYS A 120 13.86 -8.00 16.96
CA CYS A 120 14.35 -8.74 15.81
C CYS A 120 13.20 -9.05 14.84
N LEU A 121 12.08 -9.59 15.34
CA LEU A 121 10.93 -9.91 14.49
C LEU A 121 10.34 -8.68 13.80
N ILE A 122 10.23 -7.55 14.50
CA ILE A 122 9.85 -6.26 13.88
C ILE A 122 10.82 -5.89 12.75
N GLY A 123 12.13 -6.00 12.99
CA GLY A 123 13.15 -5.72 12.00
C GLY A 123 13.06 -6.64 10.77
N HIS A 124 12.74 -7.92 10.96
CA HIS A 124 12.53 -8.89 9.87
C HIS A 124 11.23 -8.61 9.08
N LEU A 125 10.13 -8.25 9.76
CA LEU A 125 8.88 -7.87 9.09
C LEU A 125 9.05 -6.61 8.26
N ALA A 126 9.66 -5.57 8.83
CA ALA A 126 9.89 -4.29 8.16
C ALA A 126 10.81 -4.43 6.94
N GLU A 127 11.92 -5.19 7.06
CA GLU A 127 12.82 -5.42 5.92
C GLU A 127 12.14 -6.18 4.78
N SER A 128 11.37 -7.22 5.14
CA SER A 128 10.72 -8.08 4.16
C SER A 128 9.68 -7.31 3.35
N ASP A 129 8.93 -6.43 4.00
CA ASP A 129 7.93 -5.58 3.37
C ASP A 129 8.52 -4.53 2.42
N LEU A 130 9.77 -4.08 2.64
CA LEU A 130 10.46 -3.12 1.78
C LEU A 130 11.03 -3.74 0.49
N HIS A 131 11.53 -4.98 0.54
CA HIS A 131 12.29 -5.56 -0.57
C HIS A 131 11.45 -6.48 -1.46
N ASN A 132 10.97 -7.60 -0.91
CA ASN A 132 10.34 -8.68 -1.69
C ASN A 132 8.97 -9.08 -1.15
N GLY A 133 8.28 -8.20 -0.42
CA GLY A 133 6.90 -8.30 0.06
C GLY A 133 6.48 -9.64 0.67
N LEU A 134 6.19 -9.70 1.97
CA LEU A 134 5.57 -10.90 2.55
C LEU A 134 4.19 -11.15 1.93
N MET A 135 3.83 -12.42 1.78
CA MET A 135 2.43 -12.76 1.53
C MET A 135 1.56 -12.28 2.68
N PHE A 136 0.28 -12.04 2.41
CA PHE A 136 -0.63 -11.56 3.45
C PHE A 136 -0.68 -12.52 4.65
N ILE A 137 -0.66 -13.82 4.40
CA ILE A 137 -0.66 -14.85 5.45
C ILE A 137 0.63 -14.87 6.27
N GLU A 138 1.80 -14.79 5.63
CA GLU A 138 3.11 -14.69 6.28
C GLU A 138 3.18 -13.46 7.20
N ARG A 139 2.69 -12.31 6.71
CA ARG A 139 2.59 -11.09 7.52
C ARG A 139 1.62 -11.27 8.69
N ALA A 140 0.49 -11.92 8.46
CA ALA A 140 -0.52 -12.14 9.49
C ALA A 140 0.04 -12.99 10.63
N GLU A 141 0.67 -14.13 10.32
CA GLU A 141 1.31 -14.97 11.33
C GLU A 141 2.42 -14.23 12.08
N GLY A 142 3.27 -13.47 11.39
CA GLY A 142 4.31 -12.67 12.03
C GLY A 142 3.76 -11.63 13.02
N VAL A 143 2.64 -10.97 12.70
CA VAL A 143 1.97 -10.03 13.61
C VAL A 143 1.33 -10.74 14.80
N LEU A 144 0.74 -11.93 14.60
CA LEU A 144 0.19 -12.73 15.69
C LEU A 144 1.30 -13.25 16.61
N HIS A 145 2.43 -13.67 16.05
CA HIS A 145 3.59 -14.06 16.84
C HIS A 145 4.17 -12.88 17.63
N LEU A 146 4.19 -11.67 17.06
CA LEU A 146 4.55 -10.47 17.81
C LEU A 146 3.61 -10.19 18.99
N ARG A 147 2.30 -10.39 18.81
CA ARG A 147 1.34 -10.27 19.93
C ARG A 147 1.71 -11.21 21.07
N ASP A 148 2.06 -12.45 20.76
CA ASP A 148 2.40 -13.46 21.76
C ASP A 148 3.75 -13.14 22.43
N LEU A 149 4.76 -12.71 21.65
CA LEU A 149 6.03 -12.23 22.20
C LEU A 149 5.88 -10.98 23.07
N TYR A 150 4.98 -10.06 22.74
CA TYR A 150 4.69 -8.91 23.60
C TYR A 150 4.19 -9.36 24.96
N LEU A 151 3.27 -10.34 25.00
CA LEU A 151 2.77 -10.89 26.25
C LEU A 151 3.90 -11.54 27.06
N GLU A 152 4.74 -12.35 26.43
CA GLU A 152 5.91 -12.97 27.07
C GLU A 152 6.94 -11.95 27.57
N ALA A 153 7.06 -10.82 26.88
CA ALA A 153 7.89 -9.68 27.25
C ALA A 153 7.27 -8.79 28.35
N GLY A 154 6.09 -9.12 28.86
CA GLY A 154 5.37 -8.35 29.88
C GLY A 154 4.71 -7.07 29.33
N ILE A 155 4.46 -7.01 28.02
CA ILE A 155 3.81 -5.89 27.32
C ILE A 155 2.39 -6.32 26.96
N GLU A 156 1.42 -5.90 27.76
CA GLU A 156 0.02 -6.27 27.54
C GLU A 156 -0.62 -5.42 26.44
N CYS A 157 -1.16 -6.11 25.43
CA CYS A 157 -1.96 -5.52 24.35
C CYS A 157 -3.38 -6.12 24.38
N PRO A 158 -4.26 -5.69 25.31
CA PRO A 158 -5.55 -6.36 25.56
C PRO A 158 -6.54 -6.22 24.40
N THR A 159 -6.33 -5.25 23.50
CA THR A 159 -7.20 -5.01 22.35
C THR A 159 -6.38 -4.95 21.07
N GLN A 160 -7.06 -5.16 19.93
CA GLN A 160 -6.43 -5.00 18.61
C GLN A 160 -5.95 -3.56 18.37
N LEU A 161 -6.60 -2.55 18.98
CA LEU A 161 -6.15 -1.17 18.92
C LEU A 161 -4.86 -0.97 19.72
N ALA A 162 -4.80 -1.51 20.95
CA ALA A 162 -3.59 -1.46 21.77
C ALA A 162 -2.40 -2.14 21.06
N LEU A 163 -2.64 -3.27 20.40
CA LEU A 163 -1.61 -3.94 19.59
C LEU A 163 -1.15 -3.07 18.40
N ALA A 164 -2.08 -2.44 17.67
CA ALA A 164 -1.75 -1.52 16.57
C ALA A 164 -0.90 -0.33 17.04
N GLU A 165 -1.28 0.27 18.16
CA GLU A 165 -0.54 1.38 18.78
C GLU A 165 0.84 0.94 19.27
N GLN A 166 0.96 -0.26 19.85
CA GLN A 166 2.23 -0.82 20.28
C GLN A 166 3.17 -1.08 19.09
N LEU A 167 2.69 -1.77 18.06
CA LEU A 167 3.46 -2.04 16.84
C LEU A 167 3.91 -0.75 16.15
N THR A 168 3.01 0.24 16.06
CA THR A 168 3.33 1.57 15.50
C THR A 168 4.39 2.27 16.34
N ARG A 169 4.25 2.23 17.68
CA ARG A 169 5.27 2.77 18.58
C ARG A 169 6.61 2.10 18.35
N ASP A 170 6.65 0.79 18.13
CA ASP A 170 7.88 0.02 17.93
C ASP A 170 8.41 0.02 16.47
N GLY A 171 7.87 0.88 15.59
CA GLY A 171 8.40 1.10 14.25
C GLY A 171 7.75 0.28 13.13
N TYR A 172 6.67 -0.46 13.42
CA TYR A 172 5.92 -1.25 12.44
C TYR A 172 4.44 -0.81 12.37
N PRO A 173 4.12 0.27 11.64
CA PRO A 173 2.76 0.83 11.61
C PRO A 173 1.78 -0.12 10.91
N VAL A 174 0.76 -0.56 11.65
CA VAL A 174 -0.36 -1.37 11.15
C VAL A 174 -1.66 -0.90 11.78
N SER A 175 -2.75 -0.87 11.01
CA SER A 175 -4.06 -0.44 11.54
C SER A 175 -4.79 -1.56 12.25
N GLN A 176 -5.64 -1.22 13.22
CA GLN A 176 -6.53 -2.19 13.90
C GLN A 176 -7.37 -3.00 12.90
N SER A 177 -7.87 -2.37 11.82
CA SER A 177 -8.64 -3.05 10.77
C SER A 177 -7.80 -4.07 9.98
N GLN A 178 -6.50 -3.86 9.83
CA GLN A 178 -5.61 -4.87 9.24
C GLN A 178 -5.38 -6.02 10.22
N ILE A 179 -5.12 -5.73 11.49
CA ILE A 179 -4.97 -6.76 12.54
C ILE A 179 -6.22 -7.63 12.63
N SER A 180 -7.41 -7.04 12.60
CA SER A 180 -8.68 -7.77 12.60
C SER A 180 -8.75 -8.76 11.45
N ARG A 181 -8.43 -8.35 10.22
CA ARG A 181 -8.39 -9.25 9.05
C ARG A 181 -7.32 -10.33 9.18
N MET A 182 -6.14 -9.99 9.69
CA MET A 182 -5.04 -10.94 9.92
C MET A 182 -5.48 -12.06 10.89
N LEU A 183 -6.06 -11.69 12.03
CA LEU A 183 -6.60 -12.62 13.01
C LEU A 183 -7.68 -13.52 12.40
N GLN A 184 -8.61 -12.95 11.63
CA GLN A 184 -9.65 -13.71 10.96
C GLN A 184 -9.11 -14.64 9.87
N THR A 185 -8.09 -14.20 9.12
CA THR A 185 -7.46 -15.03 8.09
C THR A 185 -6.76 -16.22 8.71
N VAL A 186 -5.98 -16.01 9.78
CA VAL A 186 -5.29 -17.08 10.50
C VAL A 186 -6.26 -17.98 11.25
N GLY A 187 -7.33 -17.44 11.83
CA GLY A 187 -8.29 -18.22 12.60
C GLY A 187 -9.29 -19.01 11.74
N TRP A 188 -9.72 -18.45 10.61
CA TRP A 188 -10.83 -19.02 9.83
C TRP A 188 -10.40 -19.62 8.49
N LEU A 189 -9.41 -19.02 7.80
CA LEU A 189 -9.03 -19.44 6.46
C LEU A 189 -7.82 -20.37 6.47
N LEU A 190 -6.79 -20.06 7.26
CA LEU A 190 -5.55 -20.83 7.34
C LEU A 190 -5.76 -22.32 7.66
N PRO A 191 -6.65 -22.72 8.60
CA PRO A 191 -6.90 -24.13 8.87
C PRO A 191 -7.53 -24.88 7.69
N CYS A 192 -8.20 -24.17 6.78
CA CYS A 192 -8.98 -24.75 5.69
C CYS A 192 -8.21 -24.78 4.36
N ILE A 193 -7.51 -23.68 4.02
CA ILE A 193 -6.86 -23.47 2.72
C ILE A 193 -5.39 -23.01 2.84
N PRO A 194 -4.54 -23.73 3.60
CA PRO A 194 -3.14 -23.33 3.80
C PRO A 194 -2.35 -23.23 2.49
N ASN A 195 -2.52 -24.18 1.56
CA ASN A 195 -1.77 -24.19 0.30
C ASN A 195 -2.13 -23.00 -0.58
N ALA A 196 -3.42 -22.65 -0.68
CA ALA A 196 -3.84 -21.50 -1.47
C ALA A 196 -3.32 -20.18 -0.86
N LEU A 197 -3.34 -20.05 0.47
CA LEU A 197 -2.80 -18.87 1.16
C LEU A 197 -1.29 -18.71 0.93
N TYR A 198 -0.52 -19.79 1.13
CA TYR A 198 0.93 -19.81 0.89
C TYR A 198 1.31 -19.86 -0.60
N GLY A 199 0.35 -20.14 -1.49
CA GLY A 199 0.49 -20.00 -2.93
C GLY A 199 0.36 -18.54 -3.40
N GLY A 200 -0.03 -17.61 -2.53
CA GLY A 200 -0.11 -16.19 -2.86
C GLY A 200 -1.53 -15.66 -3.04
N LEU A 201 -2.52 -16.23 -2.34
CA LEU A 201 -3.89 -15.73 -2.39
C LEU A 201 -3.95 -14.22 -2.11
N THR A 202 -4.54 -13.48 -3.05
CA THR A 202 -4.52 -12.02 -2.96
C THR A 202 -5.39 -11.49 -1.83
N ARG A 203 -5.00 -10.34 -1.26
CA ARG A 203 -5.80 -9.66 -0.23
C ARG A 203 -7.25 -9.39 -0.66
N LYS A 204 -7.49 -9.09 -1.94
CA LYS A 204 -8.84 -8.86 -2.46
C LYS A 204 -9.72 -10.11 -2.36
N VAL A 205 -9.15 -11.28 -2.62
CA VAL A 205 -9.86 -12.56 -2.50
C VAL A 205 -10.08 -12.88 -1.03
N ILE A 206 -9.05 -12.77 -0.19
CA ILE A 206 -9.15 -12.96 1.26
C ILE A 206 -10.27 -12.09 1.86
N ASP A 207 -10.28 -10.79 1.56
CA ASP A 207 -11.32 -9.86 2.05
C ASP A 207 -12.74 -10.30 1.64
N ARG A 208 -12.91 -10.85 0.42
CA ARG A 208 -14.20 -11.39 -0.04
C ARG A 208 -14.59 -12.66 0.69
N LEU A 209 -13.65 -13.56 0.96
CA LEU A 209 -13.90 -14.80 1.71
C LEU A 209 -14.30 -14.50 3.17
N LEU A 210 -13.61 -13.55 3.82
CA LEU A 210 -13.95 -13.11 5.17
C LEU A 210 -15.34 -12.46 5.24
N ALA A 211 -15.67 -11.63 4.25
CA ALA A 211 -17.00 -11.02 4.13
C ALA A 211 -18.09 -12.07 3.88
N LEU A 212 -17.83 -13.05 3.01
CA LEU A 212 -18.72 -14.17 2.73
C LEU A 212 -18.98 -14.99 4.01
N ARG A 213 -17.92 -15.40 4.74
CA ARG A 213 -18.06 -16.12 6.00
C ARG A 213 -18.96 -15.36 6.97
N SER A 214 -18.67 -14.08 7.19
CA SER A 214 -19.43 -13.24 8.13
C SER A 214 -20.91 -13.09 7.73
N ALA A 215 -21.19 -12.94 6.44
CA ALA A 215 -22.56 -12.84 5.93
C ALA A 215 -23.31 -14.18 6.07
N ALA A 216 -22.67 -15.29 5.72
CA ALA A 216 -23.25 -16.62 5.83
C ALA A 216 -23.51 -17.01 7.29
N GLU A 217 -22.61 -16.66 8.21
CA GLU A 217 -22.76 -16.87 9.66
C GLU A 217 -24.00 -16.13 10.20
N GLN A 218 -24.22 -14.89 9.76
CA GLN A 218 -25.41 -14.12 10.12
C GLN A 218 -26.70 -14.74 9.59
N VAL A 219 -26.69 -15.22 8.34
CA VAL A 219 -27.84 -15.93 7.76
C VAL A 219 -28.11 -17.22 8.53
N TRP A 220 -27.07 -17.99 8.85
CA TRP A 220 -27.19 -19.22 9.64
C TRP A 220 -27.78 -18.93 11.02
N ALA A 221 -27.25 -17.94 11.74
CA ALA A 221 -27.74 -17.56 13.06
C ALA A 221 -29.18 -17.03 13.05
N LYS A 222 -29.63 -16.41 11.96
CA LYS A 222 -31.02 -15.94 11.77
C LYS A 222 -31.99 -17.11 11.58
N LEU A 223 -31.58 -18.13 10.80
CA LEU A 223 -32.47 -19.20 10.36
C LEU A 223 -32.46 -20.40 11.29
N MET A 224 -31.33 -20.67 11.96
CA MET A 224 -31.13 -21.85 12.79
C MET A 224 -31.25 -21.54 14.29
N PRO A 225 -31.73 -22.52 15.10
CA PRO A 225 -31.81 -22.36 16.54
C PRO A 225 -30.42 -22.34 17.19
N LEU A 226 -30.32 -21.81 18.42
CA LEU A 226 -29.06 -21.53 19.11
C LEU A 226 -28.17 -22.79 19.25
N GLU A 227 -28.78 -23.96 19.45
CA GLU A 227 -28.09 -25.25 19.61
C GLU A 227 -27.35 -25.69 18.35
N ARG A 228 -27.77 -25.19 17.18
CA ARG A 228 -27.19 -25.52 15.87
C ARG A 228 -26.26 -24.44 15.32
N GLN A 229 -26.10 -23.32 16.03
CA GLN A 229 -25.16 -22.27 15.62
C GLN A 229 -23.70 -22.73 15.54
N PRO A 230 -23.20 -23.58 16.47
CA PRO A 230 -21.83 -24.09 16.39
C PRO A 230 -21.54 -24.94 15.14
N GLU A 231 -22.57 -25.50 14.49
CA GLU A 231 -22.41 -26.27 13.25
C GLU A 231 -21.84 -25.43 12.10
N PHE A 232 -21.97 -24.09 12.15
CA PHE A 232 -21.54 -23.20 11.07
C PHE A 232 -20.04 -23.32 10.77
N ASP A 233 -19.20 -23.41 11.80
CA ASP A 233 -17.74 -23.46 11.60
C ASP A 233 -17.32 -24.72 10.84
N ASP A 234 -17.97 -25.85 11.13
CA ASP A 234 -17.74 -27.12 10.42
C ASP A 234 -18.21 -27.05 8.96
N LEU A 235 -19.36 -26.41 8.71
CA LEU A 235 -19.90 -26.21 7.35
C LEU A 235 -18.97 -25.34 6.51
N PHE A 236 -18.55 -24.21 7.08
CA PHE A 236 -17.64 -23.29 6.41
C PHE A 236 -16.30 -23.94 6.12
N SER A 237 -15.74 -24.67 7.09
CA SER A 237 -14.47 -25.37 6.93
C SER A 237 -14.56 -26.45 5.86
N THR A 238 -15.65 -27.23 5.84
CA THR A 238 -15.88 -28.29 4.84
C THR A 238 -15.97 -27.71 3.44
N ALA A 239 -16.80 -26.68 3.23
CA ALA A 239 -16.95 -26.04 1.94
C ALA A 239 -15.64 -25.41 1.45
N LEU A 240 -14.94 -24.67 2.33
CA LEU A 240 -13.72 -23.96 1.95
C LEU A 240 -12.54 -24.91 1.67
N ALA A 241 -12.45 -26.04 2.37
CA ALA A 241 -11.34 -27.00 2.19
C ALA A 241 -11.26 -27.61 0.77
N THR A 242 -12.37 -27.61 0.02
CA THR A 242 -12.39 -28.03 -1.39
C THR A 242 -11.52 -27.15 -2.30
N PHE A 243 -11.17 -25.94 -1.85
CA PHE A 243 -10.39 -24.94 -2.59
C PHE A 243 -8.93 -24.82 -2.12
N ASN A 244 -8.38 -25.82 -1.43
CA ASN A 244 -6.98 -25.81 -0.92
C ASN A 244 -5.91 -26.16 -1.99
N GLY A 245 -6.17 -25.80 -3.24
CA GLY A 245 -5.27 -26.02 -4.37
C GLY A 245 -4.52 -24.74 -4.75
N GLU A 246 -4.39 -24.49 -6.05
CA GLU A 246 -3.79 -23.26 -6.59
C GLU A 246 -4.63 -22.02 -6.22
N PRO A 247 -4.00 -20.86 -5.93
CA PRO A 247 -4.70 -19.64 -5.55
C PRO A 247 -5.74 -19.17 -6.58
N ASP A 248 -5.46 -19.37 -7.87
CA ASP A 248 -6.35 -18.98 -8.97
C ASP A 248 -7.64 -19.79 -9.02
N ALA A 249 -7.66 -20.98 -8.41
CA ALA A 249 -8.86 -21.81 -8.30
C ALA A 249 -9.81 -21.32 -7.20
N VAL A 250 -9.35 -20.45 -6.28
CA VAL A 250 -10.16 -19.91 -5.19
C VAL A 250 -11.01 -18.75 -5.70
N VAL A 251 -12.09 -19.09 -6.40
CA VAL A 251 -13.06 -18.11 -6.92
C VAL A 251 -14.15 -17.87 -5.87
N PRO A 252 -14.32 -16.65 -5.32
CA PRO A 252 -15.28 -16.39 -4.24
C PRO A 252 -16.72 -16.80 -4.53
N GLN A 253 -17.15 -16.73 -5.80
CA GLN A 253 -18.48 -17.18 -6.21
C GLN A 253 -18.63 -18.70 -6.09
N LEU A 254 -17.63 -19.48 -6.48
CA LEU A 254 -17.67 -20.94 -6.35
C LEU A 254 -17.65 -21.35 -4.87
N VAL A 255 -16.86 -20.65 -4.05
CA VAL A 255 -16.85 -20.86 -2.59
C VAL A 255 -18.22 -20.56 -1.98
N GLN A 256 -18.89 -19.50 -2.44
CA GLN A 256 -20.24 -19.18 -2.01
C GLN A 256 -21.22 -20.30 -2.39
N ASP A 257 -21.16 -20.79 -3.63
CA ASP A 257 -22.07 -21.84 -4.10
C ASP A 257 -21.90 -23.14 -3.29
N GLU A 258 -20.66 -23.54 -3.03
CA GLU A 258 -20.33 -24.72 -2.21
C GLU A 258 -20.82 -24.54 -0.77
N LEU A 259 -20.56 -23.37 -0.16
CA LEU A 259 -21.00 -23.06 1.20
C LEU A 259 -22.53 -23.10 1.33
N LEU A 260 -23.25 -22.51 0.37
CA LEU A 260 -24.70 -22.55 0.33
C LEU A 260 -25.23 -23.98 0.10
N GLY A 261 -24.51 -24.80 -0.66
CA GLY A 261 -24.78 -26.23 -0.81
C GLY A 261 -24.73 -26.97 0.52
N GLU A 262 -23.61 -26.84 1.25
CA GLU A 262 -23.43 -27.43 2.59
C GLU A 262 -24.50 -26.95 3.59
N MET A 263 -24.76 -25.63 3.63
CA MET A 263 -25.82 -25.05 4.46
C MET A 263 -27.19 -25.62 4.08
N SER A 264 -27.49 -25.79 2.79
CA SER A 264 -28.76 -26.34 2.30
C SER A 264 -28.94 -27.80 2.72
N CYS A 265 -27.93 -28.63 2.50
CA CYS A 265 -27.93 -30.04 2.90
C CYS A 265 -28.18 -30.22 4.39
N ARG A 266 -27.62 -29.35 5.23
CA ARG A 266 -27.67 -29.49 6.69
C ARG A 266 -28.87 -28.82 7.35
N SER A 267 -29.35 -27.71 6.79
CA SER A 267 -30.55 -27.03 7.30
C SER A 267 -31.85 -27.58 6.72
N GLY A 268 -31.81 -28.21 5.55
CA GLY A 268 -33.00 -28.56 4.76
C GLY A 268 -33.65 -27.36 4.06
N ILE A 269 -33.07 -26.15 4.18
CA ILE A 269 -33.54 -24.94 3.51
C ILE A 269 -33.04 -24.95 2.06
N SER A 270 -33.90 -24.56 1.12
CA SER A 270 -33.51 -24.53 -0.30
C SER A 270 -32.36 -23.56 -0.56
N TRP A 271 -31.45 -23.94 -1.45
CA TRP A 271 -30.31 -23.11 -1.86
C TRP A 271 -30.74 -21.70 -2.30
N ASN A 272 -31.81 -21.58 -3.10
CA ASN A 272 -32.32 -20.29 -3.58
C ASN A 272 -32.78 -19.38 -2.43
N THR A 273 -33.38 -19.95 -1.38
CA THR A 273 -33.79 -19.20 -0.19
C THR A 273 -32.56 -18.68 0.58
N LEU A 274 -31.54 -19.51 0.74
CA LEU A 274 -30.29 -19.12 1.41
C LEU A 274 -29.54 -18.04 0.62
N LEU A 275 -29.48 -18.16 -0.71
CA LEU A 275 -28.89 -17.13 -1.58
C LEU A 275 -29.63 -15.80 -1.46
N ALA A 276 -30.97 -15.84 -1.47
CA ALA A 276 -31.79 -14.63 -1.32
C ALA A 276 -31.52 -13.93 0.01
N GLU A 277 -31.46 -14.67 1.12
CA GLU A 277 -31.14 -14.14 2.44
C GLU A 277 -29.71 -13.54 2.51
N LEU A 278 -28.74 -14.21 1.90
CA LEU A 278 -27.35 -13.73 1.82
C LEU A 278 -27.27 -12.40 1.04
N THR A 279 -27.98 -12.30 -0.09
CA THR A 279 -28.00 -11.13 -0.97
C THR A 279 -28.77 -9.96 -0.36
N ASP A 280 -29.89 -10.25 0.31
CA ASP A 280 -30.68 -9.25 1.06
C ASP A 280 -29.88 -8.67 2.22
N GLY A 281 -29.09 -9.49 2.91
CA GLY A 281 -28.18 -9.03 3.97
C GLY A 281 -27.10 -8.09 3.44
N GLN A 282 -26.50 -8.39 2.28
CA GLN A 282 -25.54 -7.51 1.62
C GLN A 282 -26.18 -6.19 1.17
N SER A 283 -27.38 -6.26 0.59
CA SER A 283 -28.14 -5.08 0.11
C SER A 283 -28.58 -4.18 1.27
N LYS A 284 -29.08 -4.75 2.38
CA LYS A 284 -29.45 -4.02 3.60
C LYS A 284 -28.22 -3.41 4.28
N ARG A 285 -27.09 -4.14 4.33
CA ARG A 285 -25.82 -3.59 4.83
C ARG A 285 -25.35 -2.42 3.98
N GLN A 286 -25.42 -2.52 2.66
CA GLN A 286 -25.05 -1.45 1.74
C GLN A 286 -26.01 -0.25 1.81
N ALA A 287 -27.29 -0.48 2.07
CA ALA A 287 -28.28 0.57 2.31
C ALA A 287 -28.10 1.28 3.67
N LEU A 288 -27.70 0.54 4.72
CA LEU A 288 -27.51 1.08 6.07
C LEU A 288 -26.14 1.73 6.30
N LEU A 289 -25.07 1.16 5.74
CA LEU A 289 -23.70 1.65 5.89
C LEU A 289 -23.22 2.48 4.70
N GLY A 290 -24.00 2.56 3.63
CA GLY A 290 -23.57 3.08 2.33
C GLY A 290 -22.57 2.13 1.63
N PRO A 291 -22.16 2.42 0.37
CA PRO A 291 -20.94 1.84 -0.16
C PRO A 291 -19.78 2.11 0.83
N PRO A 292 -18.79 1.20 0.97
CA PRO A 292 -17.65 1.45 1.84
C PRO A 292 -17.09 2.82 1.46
N ALA A 293 -17.00 3.74 2.43
CA ALA A 293 -16.35 5.00 2.20
C ALA A 293 -14.96 4.68 1.64
N GLU A 294 -14.77 4.93 0.34
CA GLU A 294 -13.45 4.96 -0.23
C GLU A 294 -12.68 5.92 0.66
N LYS A 295 -11.59 5.47 1.28
CA LYS A 295 -10.71 6.38 1.99
C LYS A 295 -10.18 7.33 0.94
N VAL A 296 -10.90 8.42 0.71
CA VAL A 296 -10.41 9.54 -0.07
C VAL A 296 -9.25 10.05 0.76
N LEU A 297 -8.04 9.85 0.25
CA LEU A 297 -6.79 10.25 0.90
C LEU A 297 -6.69 11.78 1.08
N TRP A 298 -7.71 12.53 0.65
CA TRP A 298 -7.86 13.97 0.76
C TRP A 298 -9.34 14.38 0.72
N PRO A 299 -9.87 15.21 1.64
CA PRO A 299 -11.27 15.62 1.54
C PRO A 299 -11.45 16.52 0.30
N PRO A 300 -12.49 16.30 -0.53
CA PRO A 300 -12.88 17.31 -1.50
C PRO A 300 -13.39 18.56 -0.76
N PRO A 301 -13.25 19.77 -1.36
CA PRO A 301 -13.86 20.98 -0.81
C PRO A 301 -15.38 20.79 -0.64
N PRO A 302 -16.00 21.40 0.38
CA PRO A 302 -17.42 21.22 0.65
C PRO A 302 -18.24 21.56 -0.59
N GLU A 303 -19.02 20.57 -1.07
CA GLU A 303 -20.04 20.80 -2.09
C GLU A 303 -21.04 21.82 -1.53
N ALA A 304 -21.18 22.94 -2.22
CA ALA A 304 -22.22 23.92 -1.94
C ALA A 304 -23.57 23.21 -2.01
N GLU A 305 -24.34 23.36 -0.93
CA GLU A 305 -25.74 22.99 -0.82
C GLU A 305 -26.47 23.35 -2.12
N LYS A 306 -26.95 22.33 -2.85
CA LYS A 306 -27.80 22.57 -4.02
C LYS A 306 -29.11 23.21 -3.53
N ALA A 307 -29.28 24.49 -3.85
CA ALA A 307 -30.58 25.14 -3.81
C ALA A 307 -31.58 24.37 -4.69
N PRO A 308 -32.90 24.43 -4.39
CA PRO A 308 -33.91 23.63 -5.08
C PRO A 308 -33.92 23.93 -6.59
N LEU A 309 -34.02 22.87 -7.40
CA LEU A 309 -34.21 22.94 -8.84
C LEU A 309 -35.48 23.75 -9.19
N PRO A 310 -35.44 24.69 -10.16
CA PRO A 310 -36.63 25.16 -10.84
C PRO A 310 -37.14 24.08 -11.80
N GLU A 311 -38.47 24.01 -11.97
CA GLU A 311 -39.19 23.11 -12.88
C GLU A 311 -38.71 23.19 -14.34
N PRO A 312 -38.88 22.11 -15.14
CA PRO A 312 -38.47 22.10 -16.54
C PRO A 312 -39.48 22.85 -17.40
N GLU A 313 -39.04 23.92 -18.08
CA GLU A 313 -39.78 24.49 -19.21
C GLU A 313 -39.61 23.64 -20.49
N PRO A 314 -40.62 23.65 -21.40
CA PRO A 314 -40.71 22.70 -22.51
C PRO A 314 -39.73 23.05 -23.65
N PRO A 315 -39.43 22.06 -24.53
CA PRO A 315 -38.40 22.23 -25.54
C PRO A 315 -38.89 23.10 -26.69
N THR A 316 -38.05 24.03 -27.15
CA THR A 316 -38.16 24.60 -28.50
C THR A 316 -36.85 24.44 -29.25
N GLU A 317 -37.03 23.99 -30.48
CA GLU A 317 -36.13 23.54 -31.53
C GLU A 317 -35.30 24.71 -32.17
N PRO A 318 -34.48 24.50 -33.24
CA PRO A 318 -33.03 24.51 -33.15
C PRO A 318 -32.32 25.70 -33.84
N ALA A 319 -31.10 25.96 -33.36
CA ALA A 319 -29.88 26.46 -34.01
C ALA A 319 -29.90 27.72 -34.92
N ALA A 320 -29.02 28.68 -34.57
CA ALA A 320 -28.23 29.45 -35.53
C ALA A 320 -26.86 29.82 -34.92
N PRO A 321 -25.81 30.05 -35.73
CA PRO A 321 -24.42 29.74 -35.40
C PRO A 321 -23.59 30.96 -34.99
N GLY A 322 -22.54 30.72 -34.19
CA GLY A 322 -21.38 31.61 -34.13
C GLY A 322 -21.06 32.13 -32.74
N GLU A 323 -20.23 31.37 -32.02
CA GLU A 323 -19.06 31.88 -31.29
C GLU A 323 -18.19 30.66 -30.96
N PRO A 324 -16.89 30.64 -31.30
CA PRO A 324 -16.03 29.54 -30.91
C PRO A 324 -15.96 29.53 -29.38
N LYS A 325 -16.55 28.51 -28.74
CA LYS A 325 -16.35 28.27 -27.31
C LYS A 325 -14.84 28.27 -27.05
N PRO A 326 -14.30 29.17 -26.20
CA PRO A 326 -12.86 29.27 -26.01
C PRO A 326 -12.35 27.91 -25.54
N SER A 327 -11.25 27.46 -26.13
CA SER A 327 -10.64 26.20 -25.74
C SER A 327 -10.36 26.22 -24.23
N PRO A 328 -10.47 25.08 -23.52
CA PRO A 328 -10.16 25.02 -22.09
C PRO A 328 -8.77 25.61 -21.76
N LEU A 329 -7.83 25.48 -22.69
CA LEU A 329 -6.49 26.08 -22.62
C LEU A 329 -6.52 27.62 -22.57
N VAL A 330 -7.21 28.25 -23.53
CA VAL A 330 -7.32 29.73 -23.61
C VAL A 330 -8.04 30.28 -22.38
N HIS A 331 -9.10 29.61 -21.94
CA HIS A 331 -9.86 30.00 -20.75
C HIS A 331 -8.99 29.94 -19.49
N THR A 332 -8.28 28.84 -19.26
CA THR A 332 -7.40 28.69 -18.09
C THR A 332 -6.24 29.68 -18.12
N ALA A 333 -5.62 29.92 -19.28
CA ALA A 333 -4.54 30.90 -19.41
C ALA A 333 -5.02 32.33 -19.11
N ARG A 334 -6.18 32.74 -19.65
CA ARG A 334 -6.77 34.06 -19.38
C ARG A 334 -7.14 34.25 -17.92
N SER A 335 -7.74 33.24 -17.29
CA SER A 335 -8.07 33.27 -15.87
C SER A 335 -6.82 33.50 -15.00
N LEU A 336 -5.71 32.84 -15.33
CA LEU A 336 -4.45 32.96 -14.62
C LEU A 336 -3.82 34.37 -14.76
N CYS A 337 -3.94 34.98 -15.95
CA CYS A 337 -3.42 36.32 -16.23
C CYS A 337 -4.36 37.47 -15.84
N ALA A 338 -5.66 37.21 -15.69
CA ALA A 338 -6.66 38.22 -15.34
C ALA A 338 -6.37 38.84 -13.96
N CYS A 339 -5.84 38.06 -13.00
CA CYS A 339 -5.42 38.56 -11.70
C CYS A 339 -4.32 39.64 -11.78
N TRP A 340 -3.61 39.72 -12.91
CA TRP A 340 -2.55 40.68 -13.18
C TRP A 340 -2.91 41.68 -14.29
N GLY A 341 -4.15 41.66 -14.80
CA GLY A 341 -4.59 42.52 -15.90
C GLY A 341 -3.91 42.24 -17.25
N LEU A 342 -3.42 41.01 -17.45
CA LEU A 342 -2.67 40.60 -18.65
C LEU A 342 -3.47 39.64 -19.54
N ASP A 343 -4.77 39.47 -19.31
CA ASP A 343 -5.64 38.59 -20.11
C ASP A 343 -5.71 39.01 -21.59
N ALA A 344 -5.59 40.30 -21.86
CA ALA A 344 -5.52 40.86 -23.22
C ALA A 344 -4.26 40.43 -23.99
N CYS A 345 -3.20 39.99 -23.29
CA CYS A 345 -1.99 39.49 -23.94
C CYS A 345 -2.20 38.09 -24.55
N ILE A 346 -3.29 37.39 -24.22
CA ILE A 346 -3.54 36.01 -24.68
C ILE A 346 -4.53 36.01 -25.84
N GLN A 347 -4.01 35.71 -27.03
CA GLN A 347 -4.81 35.57 -28.24
C GLN A 347 -5.02 34.09 -28.58
N PRO A 348 -6.26 33.64 -28.87
CA PRO A 348 -6.50 32.26 -29.29
C PRO A 348 -5.80 31.99 -30.61
N ASP A 349 -5.03 30.91 -30.69
CA ASP A 349 -4.32 30.52 -31.92
C ASP A 349 -4.24 28.99 -31.97
N GLU A 350 -5.05 28.39 -32.85
CA GLU A 350 -5.10 26.94 -32.99
C GLU A 350 -3.81 26.35 -33.60
N SER A 351 -3.00 27.16 -34.29
CA SER A 351 -1.73 26.72 -34.87
C SER A 351 -0.59 26.70 -33.84
N ALA A 352 -0.75 27.40 -32.72
CA ALA A 352 0.24 27.43 -31.65
C ALA A 352 0.21 26.15 -30.80
N SER A 353 1.40 25.72 -30.34
CA SER A 353 1.57 24.49 -29.55
C SER A 353 0.76 24.45 -28.25
N ALA A 354 0.47 25.61 -27.64
CA ALA A 354 -0.38 25.72 -26.46
C ALA A 354 -1.84 26.15 -26.77
N GLY A 355 -2.19 26.37 -28.04
CA GLY A 355 -3.52 26.83 -28.45
C GLY A 355 -3.81 28.31 -28.28
N PHE A 356 -2.79 29.11 -27.97
CA PHE A 356 -2.85 30.55 -27.87
C PHE A 356 -1.47 31.15 -28.16
N THR A 357 -1.42 32.41 -28.57
CA THR A 357 -0.19 33.21 -28.67
C THR A 357 -0.18 34.31 -27.61
N LEU A 358 1.02 34.75 -27.26
CA LEU A 358 1.23 35.86 -26.33
C LEU A 358 1.67 37.09 -27.11
N ALA A 359 0.96 38.21 -26.92
CA ALA A 359 1.42 39.50 -27.40
C ALA A 359 2.63 39.96 -26.57
N PRO A 360 3.67 40.54 -27.19
CA PRO A 360 4.84 41.05 -26.48
C PRO A 360 4.42 42.03 -25.37
N CYS A 361 4.81 41.73 -24.13
CA CYS A 361 4.59 42.58 -22.98
C CYS A 361 5.93 42.90 -22.32
N HIS A 362 6.23 44.18 -22.13
CA HIS A 362 7.47 44.66 -21.50
C HIS A 362 7.22 45.39 -20.18
N ASP A 363 5.97 45.78 -19.90
CA ASP A 363 5.57 46.46 -18.67
C ASP A 363 4.70 45.54 -17.81
N PHE A 364 5.31 45.00 -16.75
CA PHE A 364 4.63 44.11 -15.80
C PHE A 364 4.28 44.85 -14.50
N PRO A 365 3.05 44.73 -14.00
CA PRO A 365 2.64 45.41 -12.75
C PRO A 365 3.29 44.80 -11.51
N HIS A 366 3.79 43.57 -11.58
CA HIS A 366 4.41 42.86 -10.48
C HIS A 366 5.43 41.82 -10.98
N PRO A 367 6.52 41.53 -10.23
CA PRO A 367 7.46 40.46 -10.59
C PRO A 367 6.80 39.09 -10.76
N ALA A 368 5.73 38.80 -10.01
CA ALA A 368 4.93 37.59 -10.20
C ALA A 368 4.28 37.56 -11.60
N ALA A 369 3.66 38.66 -12.03
CA ALA A 369 3.06 38.78 -13.36
C ALA A 369 4.08 38.50 -14.49
N GLN A 370 5.31 39.00 -14.33
CA GLN A 370 6.41 38.70 -15.26
C GLN A 370 6.76 37.21 -15.30
N ARG A 371 6.84 36.54 -14.14
CA ARG A 371 7.12 35.08 -14.07
C ARG A 371 5.99 34.27 -14.70
N CYS A 372 4.74 34.64 -14.45
CA CYS A 372 3.57 34.02 -15.08
C CYS A 372 3.63 34.13 -16.60
N TYR A 373 3.91 35.32 -17.13
CA TYR A 373 4.09 35.53 -18.56
C TYR A 373 5.22 34.66 -19.14
N GLN A 374 6.36 34.56 -18.46
CA GLN A 374 7.49 33.72 -18.87
C GLN A 374 7.15 32.22 -18.91
N VAL A 375 6.38 31.73 -17.94
CA VAL A 375 5.91 30.33 -17.94
C VAL A 375 4.96 30.07 -19.11
N LEU A 376 4.04 31.01 -19.41
CA LEU A 376 3.16 30.89 -20.58
C LEU A 376 3.93 30.97 -21.91
N ALA A 377 4.97 31.81 -21.99
CA ALA A 377 5.83 31.92 -23.16
C ALA A 377 6.60 30.60 -23.42
N ALA A 378 7.15 29.99 -22.37
CA ALA A 378 7.79 28.69 -22.46
C ALA A 378 6.81 27.57 -22.86
N LEU A 379 5.55 27.61 -22.40
CA LEU A 379 4.51 26.67 -22.86
C LEU A 379 4.22 26.79 -24.36
N ASN A 380 4.39 27.99 -24.91
CA ASN A 380 4.31 28.26 -26.34
C ASN A 380 5.59 27.93 -27.13
N GLY A 381 6.64 27.45 -26.46
CA GLY A 381 7.90 27.06 -27.10
C GLY A 381 8.93 28.19 -27.21
N ASP A 382 8.71 29.33 -26.55
CA ASP A 382 9.73 30.36 -26.44
C ASP A 382 10.83 29.92 -25.47
N THR A 383 12.02 29.61 -26.00
CA THR A 383 13.20 29.22 -25.21
C THR A 383 14.12 30.40 -24.90
N SER A 384 13.79 31.61 -25.35
CA SER A 384 14.60 32.81 -25.12
C SER A 384 14.39 33.41 -23.73
N THR A 385 13.28 33.06 -23.07
CA THR A 385 12.95 33.51 -21.72
C THR A 385 13.29 32.46 -20.66
N PRO A 386 13.81 32.85 -19.48
CA PRO A 386 14.01 31.93 -18.36
C PRO A 386 12.67 31.31 -17.93
N MET A 387 12.69 30.08 -17.41
CA MET A 387 11.50 29.32 -16.99
C MET A 387 11.38 29.32 -15.45
N PRO A 388 10.70 30.29 -14.83
CA PRO A 388 10.62 30.41 -13.37
C PRO A 388 9.50 29.56 -12.76
N ALA A 389 9.10 28.45 -13.39
CA ALA A 389 7.93 27.68 -12.97
C ALA A 389 8.02 27.21 -11.51
N LEU A 390 9.20 26.79 -11.06
CA LEU A 390 9.40 26.38 -9.66
C LEU A 390 9.32 27.57 -8.69
N GLU A 391 9.84 28.74 -9.07
CA GLU A 391 9.71 29.96 -8.26
C GLU A 391 8.28 30.46 -8.18
N LEU A 392 7.49 30.29 -9.27
CA LEU A 392 6.08 30.62 -9.29
C LEU A 392 5.29 29.69 -8.36
N LEU A 393 5.55 28.38 -8.42
CA LEU A 393 4.92 27.39 -7.53
C LEU A 393 5.26 27.59 -6.05
N LEU A 394 6.40 28.20 -5.74
CA LEU A 394 6.86 28.46 -4.37
C LEU A 394 6.57 29.91 -3.92
N SER A 395 6.02 30.76 -4.80
CA SER A 395 5.78 32.17 -4.49
C SER A 395 4.53 32.33 -3.63
N PRO A 396 4.58 33.16 -2.57
CA PRO A 396 3.40 33.51 -1.79
C PRO A 396 2.44 34.45 -2.54
N ASP A 397 2.83 34.96 -3.71
CA ASP A 397 2.02 35.87 -4.53
C ASP A 397 0.91 35.13 -5.31
N TYR A 398 0.89 33.80 -5.24
CA TYR A 398 -0.12 32.94 -5.85
C TYR A 398 -0.88 32.14 -4.81
N ASP A 399 -2.21 32.15 -4.92
CA ASP A 399 -3.04 31.28 -4.11
C ASP A 399 -3.09 29.85 -4.67
N ASN A 400 -3.57 28.91 -3.85
CA ASN A 400 -3.67 27.49 -4.25
C ASN A 400 -4.54 27.28 -5.50
N ALA A 401 -5.53 28.15 -5.74
CA ALA A 401 -6.40 28.02 -6.90
C ALA A 401 -5.67 28.41 -8.19
N GLN A 402 -4.88 29.48 -8.16
CA GLN A 402 -4.02 29.89 -9.28
C GLN A 402 -2.94 28.86 -9.56
N ILE A 403 -2.33 28.27 -8.52
CA ILE A 403 -1.37 27.16 -8.68
C ILE A 403 -2.04 25.94 -9.32
N GLN A 404 -3.24 25.58 -8.89
CA GLN A 404 -3.99 24.47 -9.47
C GLN A 404 -4.37 24.74 -10.94
N GLN A 405 -4.76 25.97 -11.28
CA GLN A 405 -5.03 26.40 -12.65
C GLN A 405 -3.77 26.29 -13.53
N LEU A 406 -2.60 26.66 -13.02
CA LEU A 406 -1.34 26.52 -13.74
C LEU A 406 -1.02 25.04 -14.02
N MET A 407 -1.17 24.17 -13.02
CA MET A 407 -0.95 22.73 -13.18
C MET A 407 -1.96 22.10 -14.17
N GLN A 408 -3.21 22.56 -14.15
CA GLN A 408 -4.21 22.16 -15.12
C GLN A 408 -3.83 22.61 -16.54
N LEU A 409 -3.34 23.84 -16.71
CA LEU A 409 -2.88 24.35 -18.00
C LEU A 409 -1.72 23.52 -18.55
N ILE A 410 -0.72 23.21 -17.72
CA ILE A 410 0.42 22.34 -18.09
C ILE A 410 -0.07 20.96 -18.51
N SER A 411 -1.01 20.37 -17.76
CA SER A 411 -1.60 19.06 -18.07
C SER A 411 -2.33 19.08 -19.42
N LEU A 412 -3.14 20.10 -19.69
CA LEU A 412 -3.86 20.26 -20.95
C LEU A 412 -2.90 20.45 -22.13
N CYS A 413 -1.84 21.26 -21.98
CA CYS A 413 -0.80 21.42 -22.99
C CYS A 413 -0.09 20.08 -23.29
N ARG A 414 0.23 19.32 -22.25
CA ARG A 414 0.84 17.98 -22.40
C ARG A 414 -0.08 17.00 -23.13
N GLN A 415 -1.36 16.96 -22.75
CA GLN A 415 -2.35 16.09 -23.41
C GLN A 415 -2.50 16.44 -24.89
N ARG A 416 -2.49 17.74 -25.23
CA ARG A 416 -2.56 18.21 -26.60
C ARG A 416 -1.35 17.76 -27.42
N ARG A 417 -0.12 18.00 -26.93
CA ARG A 417 1.11 17.53 -27.60
C ARG A 417 1.14 16.00 -27.79
N LEU A 418 0.63 15.25 -26.81
CA LEU A 418 0.52 13.79 -26.93
C LEU A 418 -0.48 13.35 -28.01
N ARG A 419 -1.54 14.13 -28.26
CA ARG A 419 -2.48 13.87 -29.35
C ARG A 419 -1.86 14.20 -30.71
N GLU A 420 -1.12 15.31 -30.81
CA GLU A 420 -0.40 15.71 -32.03
C GLU A 420 0.63 14.65 -32.43
N VAL A 421 1.49 14.21 -31.50
CA VAL A 421 2.47 13.12 -31.76
C VAL A 421 1.81 11.81 -32.19
N ARG A 422 0.63 11.48 -31.65
CA ARG A 422 -0.12 10.28 -32.04
C ARG A 422 -0.78 10.42 -33.42
N HIS A 423 -1.13 11.65 -33.83
CA HIS A 423 -1.73 11.91 -35.13
C HIS A 423 -0.67 11.88 -36.25
N ASP A 424 0.53 12.42 -35.98
CA ASP A 424 1.68 12.34 -36.88
C ASP A 424 2.24 10.91 -37.02
N ALA A 425 2.11 10.06 -36.01
CA ALA A 425 2.51 8.65 -36.08
C ALA A 425 1.54 7.75 -36.88
N LEU A 426 0.36 8.26 -37.22
CA LEU A 426 -0.70 7.56 -37.97
C LEU A 426 -0.89 8.14 -39.38
N SER A 427 -0.16 9.21 -39.74
CA SER A 427 -0.11 9.82 -41.08
C SER A 427 1.20 9.44 -41.75
#